data_AF-A0A2W1MUS5-F1
#
_entry.id   AF-A0A2W1MUS5-F1
#
_cell.length_a   1.000
_cell.length_b   1.000
_cell.length_c   1.000
_cell.angle_alpha   90.00
_cell.angle_beta   90.00
_cell.angle_gamma   90.00
#
_symmetry.space_group_name_H-M   'P 1'
#
loop_
_entity.id
_entity.type
_entity.pdbx_description
1 polymer ?
#
loop_
_entity_poly.entity_id
_entity_poly.type
_entity_poly.pdbx_seq_one_letter_code
_entity_poly.pdbx_strand_id
1 'polypeptide(L)'
;MKYNLTNESYHPDNISNMPNLASSSFWSIISASLYYNIVSIIISLVLYFPIVAGFKKLISKSIPRRILTGFVLTLTTPILHLISSDFKHNDYYQRSAELSAWILCFLISMTFYYIANMSTKDKY
;
A
#
# COMPACT_ATOMS: atom_id res chain seq x y z
N MET A 1 18.04 9.25 -17.31
CA MET A 1 17.73 10.12 -16.16
C MET A 1 17.71 9.26 -14.90
N LYS A 2 18.62 9.49 -13.95
CA LYS A 2 18.54 8.86 -12.62
C LYS A 2 17.35 9.50 -11.91
N TYR A 3 16.30 8.72 -11.65
CA TYR A 3 15.09 9.21 -11.00
C TYR A 3 15.41 9.51 -9.53
N ASN A 4 15.71 10.78 -9.25
CA ASN A 4 16.00 11.29 -7.93
C ASN A 4 14.84 12.18 -7.46
N LEU A 5 13.68 11.58 -7.25
CA LEU A 5 12.45 12.31 -6.91
C LEU A 5 12.42 12.75 -5.43
N THR A 6 13.20 12.11 -4.56
CA THR A 6 13.15 12.35 -3.10
C THR A 6 14.50 12.71 -2.48
N ASN A 7 15.61 12.77 -3.25
CA ASN A 7 16.98 12.96 -2.72
C ASN A 7 17.47 11.89 -1.71
N GLU A 8 16.66 10.90 -1.37
CA GLU A 8 17.01 9.87 -0.38
C GLU A 8 18.13 8.94 -0.88
N SER A 9 18.23 8.68 -2.18
CA SER A 9 19.32 7.90 -2.78
C SER A 9 20.70 8.56 -2.65
N TYR A 10 20.74 9.85 -2.30
CA TYR A 10 21.96 10.65 -2.12
C TYR A 10 22.21 11.06 -0.65
N HIS A 11 21.36 10.62 0.28
CA HIS A 11 21.61 10.87 1.70
C HIS A 11 22.93 10.18 2.10
N PRO A 12 23.85 10.84 2.82
CA PRO A 12 25.17 10.28 3.16
C PRO A 12 25.06 8.93 3.90
N ASP A 13 24.02 8.76 4.74
CA ASP A 13 23.72 7.48 5.41
C ASP A 13 23.23 6.39 4.45
N ASN A 14 22.59 6.73 3.32
CA ASN A 14 22.13 5.75 2.33
C ASN A 14 23.25 5.40 1.34
N ILE A 15 24.14 6.35 1.00
CA ILE A 15 25.32 6.10 0.15
C ILE A 15 26.36 5.23 0.88
N SER A 16 26.58 5.47 2.17
CA SER A 16 27.56 4.71 2.96
C SER A 16 27.13 3.25 3.17
N ASN A 17 25.82 3.01 3.29
CA ASN A 17 25.27 1.69 3.63
C ASN A 17 24.73 0.91 2.43
N MET A 18 24.31 1.59 1.37
CA MET A 18 23.86 0.98 0.12
C MET A 18 24.46 1.77 -1.07
N PRO A 19 25.76 1.61 -1.37
CA PRO A 19 26.46 2.40 -2.39
C PRO A 19 25.87 2.27 -3.80
N ASN A 20 25.10 1.20 -4.05
CA ASN A 20 24.38 0.98 -5.31
C ASN A 20 22.95 1.55 -5.34
N LEU A 21 22.43 2.16 -4.27
CA LEU A 21 21.09 2.75 -4.27
C LEU A 21 21.01 3.93 -5.26
N ALA A 22 22.09 4.72 -5.35
CA ALA A 22 22.21 5.82 -6.30
C ALA A 22 22.32 5.37 -7.77
N SER A 23 22.56 4.08 -8.04
CA SER A 23 22.56 3.47 -9.39
C SER A 23 21.39 2.52 -9.63
N SER A 24 20.53 2.32 -8.64
CA SER A 24 19.37 1.44 -8.76
C SER A 24 18.38 1.96 -9.81
N SER A 25 17.91 1.06 -10.67
CA SER A 25 16.91 1.38 -11.68
C SER A 25 15.53 1.50 -11.05
N PHE A 26 14.64 2.32 -11.63
CA PHE A 26 13.25 2.42 -11.19
C PHE A 26 12.58 1.04 -11.11
N TRP A 27 12.82 0.18 -12.10
CA TRP A 27 12.30 -1.19 -12.14
C TRP A 27 12.83 -2.08 -11.02
N SER A 28 14.09 -1.92 -10.61
CA SER A 28 14.62 -2.65 -9.45
C SER A 28 13.95 -2.23 -8.14
N ILE A 29 13.58 -0.95 -8.01
CA ILE A 29 12.86 -0.44 -6.83
C ILE A 29 11.44 -1.02 -6.79
N ILE A 30 10.74 -1.00 -7.93
CA ILE A 30 9.37 -1.54 -8.04
C ILE A 30 9.36 -3.05 -7.80
N SER A 31 10.27 -3.80 -8.41
CA SER A 31 10.33 -5.27 -8.24
C SER A 31 10.67 -5.68 -6.81
N ALA A 32 11.62 -5.00 -6.15
CA ALA A 32 11.89 -5.23 -4.73
C ALA A 32 10.67 -4.91 -3.87
N SER A 33 10.00 -3.78 -4.12
CA SER A 33 8.79 -3.39 -3.40
C SER A 33 7.66 -4.43 -3.55
N LEU A 34 7.44 -4.95 -4.76
CA LEU A 34 6.47 -6.02 -5.00
C LEU A 34 6.83 -7.32 -4.29
N TYR A 35 8.12 -7.71 -4.32
CA TYR A 35 8.59 -8.91 -3.65
C TYR A 35 8.36 -8.84 -2.13
N TYR A 36 8.74 -7.74 -1.48
CA TYR A 36 8.56 -7.57 -0.04
C TYR A 36 7.09 -7.44 0.37
N ASN A 37 6.21 -6.97 -0.53
CA ASN A 37 4.78 -6.84 -0.24
C ASN A 37 3.91 -7.98 -0.80
N ILE A 38 4.50 -9.03 -1.36
CA ILE A 38 3.75 -10.11 -2.03
C ILE A 38 2.75 -10.80 -1.08
N VAL A 39 3.16 -11.03 0.17
CA VAL A 39 2.31 -11.63 1.21
C VAL A 39 1.13 -10.71 1.51
N SER A 40 1.38 -9.42 1.74
CA SER A 40 0.34 -8.42 1.98
C SER A 40 -0.64 -8.31 0.80
N ILE A 41 -0.14 -8.40 -0.44
CA ILE A 41 -0.97 -8.40 -1.66
C ILE A 41 -1.87 -9.64 -1.69
N ILE A 42 -1.32 -10.83 -1.45
CA ILE A 42 -2.09 -12.09 -1.45
C ILE A 42 -3.18 -12.05 -0.38
N ILE A 43 -2.83 -11.64 0.85
CA ILE A 43 -3.80 -11.57 1.94
C ILE A 43 -4.88 -10.53 1.62
N SER A 44 -4.51 -9.37 1.09
CA SER A 44 -5.49 -8.34 0.69
C SER A 44 -6.45 -8.86 -0.39
N LEU A 45 -5.96 -9.64 -1.36
CA LEU A 45 -6.79 -10.29 -2.38
C LEU A 45 -7.73 -11.34 -1.78
N VAL A 46 -7.25 -12.17 -0.84
CA VAL A 46 -8.09 -13.17 -0.16
C VAL A 46 -9.16 -12.50 0.70
N LEU A 47 -8.82 -11.43 1.41
CA LEU A 47 -9.74 -10.66 2.25
C LEU A 47 -10.73 -9.82 1.44
N TYR A 48 -10.45 -9.55 0.16
CA TYR A 48 -11.32 -8.75 -0.69
C TYR A 48 -12.75 -9.28 -0.71
N PHE A 49 -12.93 -10.56 -1.02
CA PHE A 49 -14.23 -11.18 -1.15
C PHE A 49 -15.06 -11.14 0.16
N PRO A 50 -14.55 -11.61 1.32
CA PRO A 50 -15.32 -11.56 2.56
C PRO A 50 -15.63 -10.13 3.02
N ILE A 51 -14.73 -9.16 2.82
CA ILE A 51 -14.98 -7.76 3.18
C ILE A 51 -16.11 -7.19 2.32
N VAL A 52 -16.03 -7.31 1.00
CA VAL A 52 -17.06 -6.79 0.09
C VAL A 52 -18.41 -7.46 0.36
N ALA A 53 -18.44 -8.78 0.54
CA ALA A 53 -19.67 -9.51 0.84
C ALA A 53 -20.28 -9.10 2.19
N GLY A 54 -19.46 -8.91 3.22
CA GLY A 54 -19.90 -8.44 4.54
C GLY A 54 -20.52 -7.05 4.48
N PHE A 55 -19.85 -6.10 3.83
CA PHE A 55 -20.35 -4.73 3.69
C PHE A 55 -21.58 -4.61 2.80
N LYS A 56 -21.73 -5.49 1.79
CA LYS A 56 -22.98 -5.60 1.02
C LYS A 56 -24.18 -5.96 1.88
N LYS A 57 -24.01 -6.85 2.87
CA LYS A 57 -25.08 -7.25 3.79
C LYS A 57 -25.36 -6.20 4.87
N LEU A 58 -24.32 -5.53 5.36
CA LEU A 58 -24.44 -4.56 6.45
C LEU A 58 -24.99 -3.20 6.01
N ILE A 59 -24.68 -2.76 4.79
CA ILE A 59 -24.97 -1.39 4.33
C ILE A 59 -25.75 -1.42 3.02
N SER A 60 -27.00 -0.97 3.08
CA SER A 60 -27.90 -0.91 1.92
C SER A 60 -27.58 0.25 0.97
N LYS A 61 -27.12 1.39 1.51
CA LYS A 61 -26.81 2.60 0.73
C LYS A 61 -25.49 2.45 -0.03
N SER A 62 -25.53 2.63 -1.35
CA SER A 62 -24.40 2.38 -2.26
C SER A 62 -23.19 3.29 -2.03
N ILE A 63 -23.38 4.59 -1.70
CA ILE A 63 -22.28 5.53 -1.45
C ILE A 63 -21.51 5.21 -0.16
N PRO A 64 -22.14 5.20 1.04
CA PRO A 64 -21.41 4.89 2.27
C PRO A 64 -20.86 3.46 2.27
N ARG A 65 -21.55 2.50 1.62
CA ARG A 65 -21.00 1.15 1.42
C ARG A 65 -19.66 1.20 0.69
N ARG A 66 -19.58 1.92 -0.44
CA ARG A 66 -18.35 2.01 -1.24
C ARG A 66 -17.21 2.67 -0.46
N ILE A 67 -17.48 3.78 0.22
CA ILE A 67 -16.47 4.48 1.03
C ILE A 67 -15.95 3.55 2.14
N LEU A 68 -16.85 2.92 2.90
CA LEU A 68 -16.46 2.06 4.02
C LEU A 68 -15.78 0.77 3.58
N THR A 69 -16.23 0.16 2.48
CA THR A 69 -15.59 -1.03 1.92
C THR A 69 -14.18 -0.70 1.45
N GLY A 70 -14.01 0.39 0.70
CA GLY A 70 -12.69 0.86 0.28
C GLY A 70 -11.78 1.16 1.46
N PHE A 71 -12.33 1.79 2.51
CA PHE A 71 -11.60 2.15 3.72
C PHE A 71 -11.08 0.90 4.44
N VAL A 72 -11.94 -0.09 4.67
CA VAL A 72 -11.56 -1.35 5.32
C VAL A 72 -10.58 -2.15 4.46
N LEU A 73 -10.81 -2.23 3.14
CA LEU A 73 -9.87 -2.89 2.22
C LEU A 73 -8.49 -2.24 2.27
N THR A 74 -8.44 -0.92 2.22
CA THR A 74 -7.17 -0.18 2.25
C THR A 74 -6.46 -0.30 3.59
N LEU A 75 -7.21 -0.38 4.70
CA LEU A 75 -6.66 -0.63 6.04
C LEU A 75 -6.05 -2.02 6.20
N THR A 76 -6.38 -3.00 5.37
CA THR A 76 -5.77 -4.34 5.49
C THR A 76 -4.25 -4.28 5.40
N THR A 77 -3.71 -3.45 4.50
CA THR A 77 -2.25 -3.32 4.28
C THR A 77 -1.49 -2.76 5.50
N PRO A 78 -1.84 -1.60 6.09
CA PRO A 78 -1.17 -1.10 7.28
C PRO A 78 -1.39 -2.00 8.50
N ILE A 79 -2.58 -2.63 8.64
CA ILE A 79 -2.82 -3.59 9.71
C ILE A 79 -1.90 -4.81 9.57
N LEU A 80 -1.75 -5.35 8.35
CA LEU A 80 -0.84 -6.45 8.10
C LEU A 80 0.60 -6.06 8.39
N HIS A 81 1.03 -4.87 7.96
CA HIS A 81 2.35 -4.33 8.29
C HIS A 81 2.60 -4.19 9.80
N LEU A 82 1.60 -3.74 10.56
CA LEU A 82 1.67 -3.65 12.04
C LEU A 82 1.69 -5.02 12.73
N ILE A 83 1.16 -6.07 12.09
CA ILE A 83 1.22 -7.44 12.63
C ILE A 83 2.53 -8.11 12.22
N SER A 84 3.01 -7.82 11.01
CA SER A 84 4.28 -8.32 10.50
C SER A 84 5.49 -7.48 10.93
N SER A 85 5.32 -6.43 11.73
CA SER A 85 6.42 -5.56 12.17
C SER A 85 7.49 -6.29 13.00
N ASP A 86 7.16 -7.46 13.55
CA ASP A 86 8.15 -8.34 14.19
C ASP A 86 9.06 -9.08 13.18
N PHE A 87 8.71 -9.10 11.89
CA PHE A 87 9.59 -9.57 10.82
C PHE A 87 10.68 -8.53 10.53
N LYS A 88 11.77 -8.59 11.31
CA LYS A 88 13.08 -7.96 11.05
C LYS A 88 12.98 -6.63 10.30
N HIS A 89 12.67 -5.57 11.03
CA HIS A 89 13.02 -4.23 10.59
C HIS A 89 14.52 -4.21 10.25
N ASN A 90 14.84 -3.96 8.99
CA ASN A 90 16.23 -3.79 8.55
C ASN A 90 16.84 -2.63 9.37
N ASP A 91 18.15 -2.67 9.67
CA ASP A 91 18.83 -1.69 10.55
C ASP A 91 18.72 -0.22 10.06
N TYR A 92 18.16 -0.01 8.87
CA TYR A 92 17.96 1.25 8.17
C TYR A 92 16.49 1.71 8.14
N TYR A 93 15.74 1.41 9.20
CA TYR A 93 14.33 1.78 9.31
C TYR A 93 14.14 3.30 9.47
N GLN A 94 13.53 3.93 8.47
CA GLN A 94 13.16 5.35 8.52
C GLN A 94 11.65 5.53 8.66
N ARG A 95 11.18 5.59 9.91
CA ARG A 95 9.75 5.68 10.28
C ARG A 95 8.97 6.80 9.56
N SER A 96 9.61 7.96 9.32
CA SER A 96 8.97 9.09 8.64
C SER A 96 8.67 8.81 7.16
N ALA A 97 9.60 8.16 6.47
CA ALA A 97 9.44 7.78 5.07
C ALA A 97 8.36 6.70 4.91
N GLU A 98 8.37 5.70 5.79
CA GLU A 98 7.34 4.65 5.82
C GLU A 98 5.94 5.23 6.06
N LEU A 99 5.77 6.07 7.08
CA LEU A 99 4.47 6.68 7.39
C LEU A 99 3.96 7.54 6.22
N SER A 100 4.85 8.27 5.54
CA SER A 100 4.52 9.03 4.34
C SER A 100 4.09 8.12 3.19
N ALA A 101 4.78 7.00 2.99
CA ALA A 101 4.44 6.00 1.98
C ALA A 101 3.08 5.34 2.29
N TRP A 102 2.77 5.06 3.55
CA TRP A 102 1.47 4.52 3.97
C TRP A 102 0.33 5.49 3.72
N ILE A 103 0.48 6.76 4.07
CA ILE A 103 -0.55 7.78 3.81
C ILE A 103 -0.80 7.89 2.29
N LEU A 104 0.27 7.96 1.50
CA LEU A 104 0.14 8.07 0.05
C LEU A 104 -0.53 6.82 -0.55
N CYS A 105 -0.09 5.63 -0.14
CA CYS A 105 -0.70 4.36 -0.54
C CYS A 105 -2.18 4.30 -0.17
N PHE A 106 -2.52 4.79 1.02
CA PHE A 106 -3.90 4.83 1.51
C PHE A 106 -4.78 5.70 0.63
N LEU A 107 -4.35 6.94 0.34
CA LEU A 107 -5.10 7.88 -0.49
C LEU A 107 -5.27 7.37 -1.91
N ILE A 108 -4.22 6.82 -2.52
CA ILE A 108 -4.27 6.27 -3.87
C ILE A 108 -5.23 5.07 -3.92
N SER A 109 -5.12 4.13 -2.98
CA SER A 109 -5.96 2.93 -2.94
C SER A 109 -7.44 3.26 -2.72
N MET A 110 -7.74 4.21 -1.82
CA MET A 110 -9.10 4.69 -1.59
C MET A 110 -9.70 5.35 -2.83
N THR A 111 -8.94 6.23 -3.45
CA THR A 111 -9.37 6.95 -4.65
C THR A 111 -9.60 5.98 -5.80
N PHE A 112 -8.66 5.05 -6.01
CA PHE A 112 -8.78 4.02 -7.03
C PHE A 112 -10.00 3.13 -6.80
N TYR A 113 -10.20 2.63 -5.57
CA TYR A 113 -11.35 1.80 -5.25
C TYR A 113 -12.67 2.54 -5.49
N TYR A 114 -12.76 3.79 -5.05
CA TYR A 114 -13.95 4.60 -5.26
C TYR A 114 -14.26 4.80 -6.74
N ILE A 115 -13.28 5.21 -7.54
CA ILE A 115 -13.44 5.43 -8.99
C ILE A 115 -13.81 4.14 -9.70
N ALA A 116 -13.08 3.05 -9.44
CA ALA A 116 -13.32 1.75 -10.06
C ALA A 116 -14.73 1.20 -9.76
N ASN A 117 -15.30 1.55 -8.60
CA ASN A 117 -16.62 1.08 -8.18
C ASN A 117 -17.72 2.17 -8.27
N MET A 118 -17.42 3.34 -8.83
CA MET A 118 -18.40 4.44 -8.94
C MET A 118 -19.51 4.12 -9.95
N SER A 119 -19.14 3.46 -11.06
CA SER A 119 -20.06 3.11 -12.16
C SER A 119 -20.87 1.84 -11.92
N THR A 120 -20.49 1.04 -10.92
CA THR A 120 -21.24 -0.15 -10.52
C THR A 120 -22.54 0.32 -9.88
N LYS A 121 -23.58 0.52 -10.71
CA LYS A 121 -24.97 0.50 -10.23
C LYS A 121 -25.14 -0.90 -9.67
N ASP A 122 -25.17 -1.01 -8.35
CA ASP A 122 -25.47 -2.25 -7.66
C ASP A 122 -26.79 -2.79 -8.23
N LYS A 123 -26.70 -3.71 -9.19
CA LYS A 123 -27.85 -4.44 -9.69
C LYS A 123 -28.25 -5.36 -8.54
N TYR A 124 -29.37 -4.98 -7.93
CA TYR A 124 -30.22 -5.67 -6.96
C TYR A 124 -29.73 -7.03 -6.48
#